data_AF-A0A2V7BGU4-F1
#
_entry.id   AF-A0A2V7BGU4-F1
#
_cell.length_a   1.000
_cell.length_b   1.000
_cell.length_c   1.000
_cell.angle_alpha   90.00
_cell.angle_beta   90.00
_cell.angle_gamma   90.00
#
_symmetry.space_group_name_H-M   'P 1'
#
loop_
_entity.id
_entity.type
_entity.pdbx_description
1 polymer ?
#
loop_
_entity_poly.entity_id
_entity_poly.type
_entity_poly.pdbx_seq_one_letter_code
_entity_poly.pdbx_strand_id
1 'polypeptide(L)' 'MKRDGTSENVAVSGVHCVPEVEIARDEVRISEAGHLAVLKKDEWNLLVDLIQSAPAGPPPDSPFSCFRR' A
#
# COMPACT_ATOMS: atom_id res chain seq x y z
N MET A 1 -8.00 -31.81 9.24
CA MET A 1 -7.10 -30.69 8.89
C MET A 1 -7.47 -30.20 7.50
N LYS A 2 -8.21 -29.09 7.40
CA LYS A 2 -8.37 -28.34 6.16
C LYS A 2 -8.13 -26.87 6.52
N ARG A 3 -7.05 -26.28 5.99
CA ARG A 3 -6.81 -24.85 6.06
C ARG A 3 -7.34 -24.31 4.73
N ASP A 4 -8.59 -23.88 4.75
CA ASP A 4 -9.16 -23.10 3.66
C ASP A 4 -8.44 -21.75 3.69
N GLY A 5 -7.57 -21.54 2.70
CA GLY A 5 -6.81 -20.31 2.52
C GLY A 5 -7.72 -19.21 2.01
N THR A 6 -8.51 -18.62 2.91
CA THR A 6 -9.18 -17.35 2.64
C THR A 6 -8.09 -16.28 2.64
N SER A 7 -7.75 -15.76 1.47
CA SER A 7 -6.96 -14.55 1.36
C SER A 7 -7.80 -13.41 1.95
N GLU A 8 -7.44 -12.97 3.16
CA GLU A 8 -8.16 -11.92 3.87
C GLU A 8 -7.83 -10.58 3.21
N ASN A 9 -8.61 -10.21 2.20
CA ASN A 9 -8.61 -8.87 1.64
C ASN A 9 -9.19 -7.90 2.69
N VAL A 10 -8.31 -7.25 3.45
CA VAL A 10 -8.69 -6.27 4.47
C VAL A 10 -9.17 -4.98 3.78
N ALA A 11 -10.47 -4.91 3.49
CA ALA A 11 -11.10 -3.69 3.01
C ALA A 11 -11.30 -2.71 4.18
N VAL A 12 -10.44 -1.69 4.28
CA VAL A 12 -10.65 -0.55 5.18
C VAL A 12 -11.61 0.42 4.50
N SER A 13 -12.87 0.43 4.95
CA SER A 13 -13.94 1.24 4.38
C SER A 13 -13.85 2.71 4.82
N GLY A 14 -13.35 3.57 3.92
CA GLY A 14 -13.41 5.03 4.07
C GLY A 14 -12.69 5.75 2.93
N VAL A 15 -13.45 6.16 1.90
CA VAL A 15 -13.05 6.85 0.66
C VAL A 15 -12.50 5.91 -0.43
N HIS A 16 -13.14 5.96 -1.60
CA HIS A 16 -12.97 5.09 -2.76
C HIS A 16 -11.55 5.11 -3.34
N CYS A 17 -11.15 3.97 -3.94
CA CYS A 17 -9.83 3.62 -4.52
C CYS A 17 -8.91 2.80 -3.59
N VAL A 18 -9.40 1.65 -3.11
CA VAL A 18 -8.51 0.62 -2.56
C VAL A 18 -8.02 -0.23 -3.74
N PRO A 19 -6.72 -0.20 -4.09
CA PRO A 19 -6.20 -1.03 -5.16
C PRO A 19 -6.32 -2.51 -4.76
N GLU A 20 -6.61 -3.36 -5.72
CA GLU A 20 -6.58 -4.80 -5.52
C GLU A 20 -5.11 -5.26 -5.51
N VAL A 21 -4.69 -5.88 -4.40
CA VAL A 21 -3.31 -6.34 -4.19
C VAL A 21 -3.27 -7.86 -4.10
N GLU A 22 -2.53 -8.52 -5.00
CA GLU A 22 -2.28 -9.96 -5.00
C GLU A 22 -0.80 -10.24 -4.71
N ILE A 23 -0.52 -11.12 -3.73
CA ILE A 23 0.84 -11.59 -3.44
C ILE A 23 1.04 -12.97 -4.08
N ALA A 24 1.77 -13.02 -5.18
CA ALA A 24 2.04 -14.21 -5.96
C ALA A 24 3.52 -14.65 -5.83
N ARG A 25 3.85 -15.42 -4.77
CA ARG A 25 5.18 -15.96 -4.42
C ARG A 25 6.37 -14.98 -4.49
N ASP A 26 6.80 -14.63 -5.69
CA ASP A 26 7.94 -13.77 -6.00
C ASP A 26 7.51 -12.39 -6.54
N GLU A 27 6.22 -12.16 -6.69
CA GLU A 27 5.63 -10.94 -7.25
C GLU A 27 4.51 -10.39 -6.35
N VAL A 28 4.39 -9.06 -6.35
CA VAL A 28 3.24 -8.34 -5.79
C VAL A 28 2.59 -7.58 -6.94
N ARG A 29 1.28 -7.80 -7.11
CA ARG A 29 0.48 -7.19 -8.17
C ARG A 29 -0.48 -6.21 -7.54
N ILE A 30 -0.51 -4.99 -8.07
CA ILE A 30 -1.36 -3.91 -7.60
C ILE A 30 -2.19 -3.46 -8.80
N SER A 31 -3.52 -3.55 -8.69
CA SER A 31 -4.42 -3.24 -9.79
C SER A 31 -5.48 -2.22 -9.40
N GLU A 32 -5.72 -1.27 -10.31
CA GLU A 32 -6.75 -0.23 -10.16
C GLU A 32 -7.24 0.22 -11.55
N ALA A 33 -8.55 0.15 -11.80
CA ALA A 33 -9.22 0.80 -12.94
C ALA A 33 -8.49 0.67 -14.31
N GLY A 34 -7.96 -0.51 -14.63
CA GLY A 34 -7.25 -0.78 -15.89
C GLY A 34 -5.73 -0.57 -15.85
N HIS A 35 -5.18 -0.15 -14.71
CA HIS A 35 -3.75 -0.13 -14.45
C HIS A 35 -3.35 -1.36 -13.64
N LEU A 36 -2.24 -1.99 -14.02
CA LEU A 36 -1.63 -3.11 -13.31
C LEU A 36 -0.15 -2.83 -13.15
N ALA A 37 0.29 -2.71 -11.91
CA ALA A 37 1.70 -2.74 -11.56
C ALA A 37 2.07 -4.14 -11.06
N VAL A 38 3.15 -4.71 -11.59
CA VAL A 38 3.71 -5.98 -11.13
C VAL A 38 5.12 -5.69 -10.65
N LEU A 39 5.37 -5.95 -9.37
CA LEU A 39 6.65 -5.73 -8.72
C LEU A 39 7.22 -7.08 -8.32
N LYS A 40 8.53 -7.29 -8.50
CA LYS A 40 9.22 -8.38 -7.82
C LYS A 40 9.25 -8.12 -6.32
N LYS A 41 9.38 -9.19 -5.54
CA LYS A 41 9.43 -9.12 -4.07
C LYS A 41 10.46 -8.10 -3.57
N ASP A 42 11.65 -8.06 -4.15
CA ASP A 42 12.70 -7.12 -3.73
C ASP A 42 12.34 -5.66 -4.04
N GLU A 43 11.67 -5.42 -5.17
CA GLU A 43 11.19 -4.09 -5.56
C GLU A 43 10.04 -3.63 -4.66
N TRP A 44 9.13 -4.55 -4.31
CA TRP A 44 8.07 -4.30 -3.33
C TRP A 44 8.64 -3.96 -1.95
N ASN A 45 9.65 -4.69 -1.48
CA ASN A 45 10.29 -4.41 -0.20
C ASN A 45 10.94 -3.02 -0.20
N LEU A 46 11.67 -2.67 -1.26
CA LEU A 46 12.26 -1.34 -1.40
C LEU A 46 11.19 -0.23 -1.38
N LEU A 47 10.07 -0.44 -2.09
CA LEU A 47 8.96 0.51 -2.09
C LEU A 47 8.36 0.69 -0.68
N VAL A 48 8.16 -0.40 0.06
CA VAL A 48 7.67 -0.37 1.44
C VAL A 48 8.65 0.38 2.34
N ASP A 49 9.94 0.11 2.22
CA ASP A 49 10.98 0.77 3.01
C ASP A 49 11.00 2.27 2.75
N LEU A 50 10.83 2.71 1.50
CA LEU A 50 10.76 4.12 1.12
C LEU A 50 9.52 4.82 1.72
N ILE A 51 8.36 4.16 1.69
CA ILE A 51 7.11 4.70 2.27
C ILE A 51 7.24 4.82 3.78
N GLN A 52 7.81 3.81 4.45
CA GLN A 52 7.99 3.80 5.91
C GLN A 52 9.08 4.77 6.39
N SER A 53 10.09 5.00 5.55
CA SER A 53 11.15 5.98 5.81
C SER A 53 10.69 7.42 5.58
N ALA A 54 9.52 7.63 4.97
CA ALA A 54 8.96 8.96 4.81
C ALA A 54 8.62 9.54 6.20
N PRO A 55 9.07 10.76 6.53
CA PRO A 55 8.75 11.39 7.80
C PRO A 55 7.24 11.49 7.95
N ALA A 56 6.74 11.10 9.13
CA ALA A 56 5.33 11.17 9.49
C ALA A 56 4.86 12.63 9.59
N GLY A 57 4.61 13.25 8.44
CA GLY A 57 4.21 14.65 8.34
C GLY A 57 5.28 15.65 8.80
N PRO A 58 5.06 16.94 8.54
CA PRO A 58 5.88 17.98 9.15
C PRO A 58 5.68 17.95 10.69
N PRO A 59 6.70 18.32 11.48
CA PRO A 59 6.57 18.40 12.95
C PRO A 59 5.39 19.30 13.35
N PRO A 60 4.79 19.09 14.53
CA PRO A 60 3.61 19.85 14.99
C PRO A 60 3.83 21.37 14.99
N ASP A 61 5.07 21.83 15.06
CA ASP A 61 5.45 23.25 15.03
C ASP A 61 5.85 23.77 13.64
N SER A 62 5.60 23.00 12.57
CA SER A 62 5.93 23.45 11.23
C SER A 62 4.95 24.55 10.77
N PRO A 63 5.45 25.71 10.31
CA PRO A 63 4.61 26.79 9.77
C PRO A 63 3.87 26.37 8.49
N PHE A 64 4.20 25.21 7.93
CA PHE A 64 3.57 24.67 6.73
C PHE A 64 2.39 23.71 6.99
N SER A 65 2.06 23.42 8.26
CA SER A 65 0.91 22.59 8.64
C SER A 65 -0.45 23.17 8.19
N CYS A 66 -0.54 24.49 8.01
CA CYS A 66 -1.73 25.20 7.55
C CYS A 66 -2.02 25.06 6.03
N PHE A 67 -1.11 24.48 5.24
CA PHE A 67 -1.26 24.40 3.77
C PHE A 67 -1.94 23.12 3.26
N ARG A 68 -2.40 22.21 4.13
CA ARG A 68 -3.33 21.16 3.73
C ARG A 68 -4.76 21.72 3.76
N ARG A 69 -5.22 22.25 2.63
CA ARG A 69 -6.62 22.59 2.34
C ARG A 69 -7.36 21.38 1.77
#